data_AF-A0A1F7XZY5-F1
#
_entry.id   AF-A0A1F7XZY5-F1
#
_cell.length_a   1.000
_cell.length_b   1.000
_cell.length_c   1.000
_cell.angle_alpha   90.00
_cell.angle_beta   90.00
_cell.angle_gamma   90.00
#
_symmetry.space_group_name_H-M   'P 1'
#
loop_
_entity.id
_entity.type
_entity.pdbx_description
1 polymer ?
#
loop_
_entity_poly.entity_id
_entity_poly.type
_entity_poly.pdbx_seq_one_letter_code
_entity_poly.pdbx_strand_id
1 'polypeptide(L)' 'MTPFSTPSPSPKPGDANGDGKVDFIDYAIWRLHFGQTTTNGATDGDFNNSNFVDFVDYAIWRLNFGT' A
#
# COMPACT_ATOMS: atom_id res chain seq x y z
N MET A 1 -6.73 23.52 -20.58
CA MET A 1 -6.82 22.89 -19.24
C MET A 1 -5.57 22.04 -19.09
N THR A 2 -4.57 22.52 -18.36
CA THR A 2 -3.30 21.81 -18.16
C THR A 2 -3.50 20.75 -17.08
N PRO A 3 -3.16 19.46 -17.30
CA PRO A 3 -3.26 18.46 -16.25
C PRO A 3 -2.25 18.80 -15.16
N PHE A 4 -2.73 18.88 -13.91
CA PHE A 4 -1.88 19.01 -12.75
C PHE A 4 -0.97 17.79 -12.68
N SER A 5 0.29 17.93 -13.06
CA SER A 5 1.32 16.95 -12.74
C SER A 5 1.65 17.15 -11.27
N THR A 6 0.85 16.56 -10.38
CA THR A 6 1.28 16.35 -9.00
C THR A 6 2.56 15.52 -9.06
N PRO A 7 3.60 15.85 -8.27
CA PRO A 7 4.78 15.01 -8.20
C PRO A 7 4.31 13.59 -7.90
N SER A 8 4.68 12.62 -8.73
CA SER A 8 4.39 11.21 -8.47
C SER A 8 4.84 10.93 -7.05
N PRO A 9 3.91 10.62 -6.12
CA PRO A 9 4.30 10.35 -4.76
C PRO A 9 5.32 9.22 -4.78
N SER A 10 6.42 9.40 -4.05
CA SER A 10 7.38 8.31 -3.89
C SER A 10 6.64 7.15 -3.24
N PRO A 11 6.76 5.91 -3.76
CA PRO A 11 6.09 4.76 -3.17
C PRO A 11 6.45 4.67 -1.70
N LYS A 12 5.48 4.87 -0.82
CA LYS A 12 5.68 4.74 0.63
C LYS A 12 5.29 3.32 1.05
N PRO A 13 6.06 2.68 1.94
CA PRO A 13 5.62 1.43 2.54
C PRO A 13 4.29 1.66 3.26
N GLY A 14 3.26 0.88 2.92
CA GLY A 14 1.90 1.07 3.45
C GLY A 14 0.95 1.87 2.55
N ASP A 15 1.43 2.53 1.50
CA ASP A 15 0.63 3.24 0.49
C ASP A 15 0.30 2.29 -0.65
N ALA A 16 -0.86 1.62 -0.56
CA ALA A 16 -1.28 0.62 -1.51
C ALA A 16 -1.95 1.24 -2.75
N ASN A 17 -2.62 2.38 -2.58
CA ASN A 17 -3.30 3.06 -3.69
C ASN A 17 -2.37 4.03 -4.48
N GLY A 18 -1.17 4.30 -3.97
CA GLY A 18 -0.16 5.16 -4.57
C GLY A 18 -0.49 6.66 -4.48
N ASP A 19 -1.33 7.08 -3.54
CA ASP A 19 -1.78 8.46 -3.41
C ASP A 19 -0.84 9.34 -2.58
N GLY A 20 0.23 8.75 -2.03
CA GLY A 20 1.22 9.41 -1.21
C GLY A 20 0.85 9.53 0.25
N LYS A 21 -0.25 8.91 0.69
CA LYS A 21 -0.68 8.83 2.09
C LYS A 21 -0.78 7.36 2.48
N VAL A 22 -0.66 7.12 3.78
CA VAL A 22 -0.92 5.81 4.37
C VAL A 22 -2.11 5.95 5.31
N ASP A 23 -3.29 5.55 4.84
CA ASP A 23 -4.55 5.71 5.54
C ASP A 23 -5.44 4.45 5.53
N PHE A 24 -6.73 4.63 5.80
CA PHE A 24 -7.69 3.53 5.87
C PHE A 24 -8.06 2.94 4.50
N ILE A 25 -7.83 3.67 3.41
CA ILE A 25 -8.02 3.17 2.05
C ILE A 25 -6.97 2.08 1.78
N ASP A 26 -5.71 2.31 2.15
CA ASP A 26 -4.64 1.31 2.00
C ASP A 26 -4.89 0.08 2.86
N TYR A 27 -5.40 0.28 4.07
CA TYR A 27 -5.81 -0.82 4.95
C TYR A 27 -6.93 -1.66 4.33
N ALA A 28 -7.89 -1.04 3.64
CA ALA A 28 -8.96 -1.76 2.97
C ALA A 28 -8.43 -2.63 1.83
N ILE A 29 -7.42 -2.12 1.09
CA ILE A 29 -6.73 -2.87 0.03
C ILE A 29 -5.98 -4.08 0.61
N TRP A 30 -5.16 -3.88 1.64
CA TRP A 30 -4.49 -4.99 2.34
C TRP A 30 -5.49 -6.02 2.85
N ARG A 31 -6.59 -5.57 3.45
CA ARG A 31 -7.60 -6.47 4.03
C ARG A 31 -8.37 -7.26 2.98
N LEU A 32 -8.53 -6.73 1.76
CA LEU A 32 -9.14 -7.44 0.64
C LEU A 32 -8.30 -8.63 0.19
N HIS A 33 -6.98 -8.51 0.27
CA HIS A 33 -6.03 -9.53 -0.20
C HIS A 33 -5.39 -10.34 0.94
N PHE A 34 -5.73 -10.07 2.19
CA PHE A 34 -5.17 -10.77 3.34
C PHE A 34 -5.28 -12.30 3.21
N GLY A 35 -4.14 -12.98 3.36
CA GLY A 35 -4.00 -14.43 3.23
C GLY A 35 -3.90 -14.94 1.79
N GLN A 36 -3.78 -14.05 0.81
CA GLN A 36 -3.61 -14.41 -0.60
C GLN A 36 -2.16 -14.21 -1.04
N THR A 37 -1.71 -15.06 -1.96
CA THR A 37 -0.51 -14.79 -2.74
C THR A 37 -0.81 -13.75 -3.80
N THR A 38 0.05 -12.75 -3.95
CA THR A 38 -0.08 -11.70 -4.96
C THR A 38 1.21 -11.56 -5.77
N THR A 39 1.08 -11.16 -7.03
CA THR A 39 2.19 -10.71 -7.89
C THR A 39 2.21 -9.19 -8.08
N ASN A 40 1.21 -8.49 -7.54
CA ASN A 40 1.05 -7.03 -7.68
C ASN A 40 1.75 -6.25 -6.55
N GLY A 41 2.36 -6.95 -5.59
CA GLY A 41 3.15 -6.36 -4.50
C GLY A 41 2.32 -5.40 -3.65
N ALA A 42 2.87 -4.21 -3.40
CA ALA A 42 2.26 -3.20 -2.53
C ALA A 42 0.84 -2.78 -2.95
N THR A 43 0.49 -2.90 -4.23
CA THR A 43 -0.86 -2.55 -4.72
C THR A 43 -1.95 -3.51 -4.26
N ASP A 44 -1.58 -4.73 -3.86
CA ASP A 44 -2.48 -5.67 -3.18
C ASP A 44 -2.22 -5.70 -1.66
N GLY A 45 -1.35 -4.83 -1.15
CA GLY A 45 -0.96 -4.78 0.25
C GLY A 45 0.19 -5.70 0.64
N ASP A 46 0.97 -6.24 -0.31
CA ASP A 46 2.26 -6.90 -0.03
C ASP A 46 3.38 -5.86 -0.01
N PHE A 47 3.59 -5.25 1.15
CA PHE A 47 4.54 -4.15 1.33
C PHE A 47 5.97 -4.63 1.54
N ASN A 48 6.18 -5.91 1.86
CA ASN A 48 7.51 -6.51 2.00
C ASN A 48 7.98 -7.26 0.74
N ASN A 49 7.17 -7.32 -0.32
CA ASN A 49 7.41 -8.05 -1.57
C ASN A 49 7.67 -9.55 -1.35
N SER A 50 6.96 -10.16 -0.40
CA SER A 50 7.05 -11.61 -0.14
C SER A 50 6.18 -12.45 -1.09
N ASN A 51 5.40 -11.80 -1.95
CA ASN A 51 4.32 -12.37 -2.77
C ASN A 51 3.19 -12.98 -1.94
N PHE A 52 3.05 -12.60 -0.67
CA PHE A 52 2.01 -13.08 0.23
C PHE A 52 1.57 -11.97 1.18
N VAL A 53 0.27 -11.69 1.23
CA VAL A 53 -0.27 -10.61 2.06
C VAL A 53 -0.58 -11.13 3.46
N ASP A 54 0.20 -10.72 4.46
CA ASP A 54 0.06 -11.22 5.82
C ASP A 54 0.20 -10.14 6.92
N PHE A 55 0.46 -10.57 8.15
CA PHE A 55 0.62 -9.67 9.29
C PHE A 55 1.93 -8.87 9.28
N VAL A 56 2.95 -9.32 8.54
CA VAL A 56 4.18 -8.54 8.33
C VAL A 56 3.85 -7.29 7.52
N ASP A 57 3.01 -7.42 6.49
CA ASP A 57 2.54 -6.27 5.71
C ASP A 57 1.68 -5.32 6.55
N TYR A 58 0.80 -5.87 7.39
CA TYR A 58 0.03 -5.07 8.33
C TYR A 58 0.94 -4.24 9.25
N ALA A 59 2.03 -4.83 9.75
CA ALA A 59 2.99 -4.11 10.59
C ALA A 59 3.67 -2.96 9.84
N ILE A 60 3.95 -3.14 8.54
CA ILE A 60 4.51 -2.09 7.68
C ILE A 60 3.49 -0.96 7.48
N TRP A 61 2.25 -1.27 7.13
CA TRP A 61 1.18 -0.25 7.04
C TRP A 61 1.03 0.49 8.37
N ARG A 62 1.00 -0.24 9.49
CA ARG A 62 0.78 0.34 10.82
C ARG A 62 1.92 1.26 11.24
N LEU A 63 3.16 0.93 10.86
CA LEU A 63 4.34 1.75 11.14
C LEU A 63 4.31 3.09 10.39
N ASN A 64 3.72 3.12 9.20
CA ASN A 64 3.65 4.30 8.34
C ASN A 64 2.30 5.03 8.41
N PHE A 65 1.32 4.51 9.16
CA PHE A 65 -0.01 5.09 9.24
C PHE A 65 0.02 6.58 9.62
N GLY A 66 -0.57 7.42 8.78
CA GLY A 66 -0.66 8.87 8.96
C GLY A 66 0.48 9.70 8.33
N THR A 67 1.38 9.09 7.56
CA THR A 67 2.45 9.79 6.81
C THR A 67 2.05 10.14 5.38
#